data_AF-A0A9E4D088-F1
#
_entry.id   AF-A0A9E4D088-F1
#
_cell.length_a   1.000
_cell.length_b   1.000
_cell.length_c   1.000
_cell.angle_alpha   90.00
_cell.angle_beta   90.00
_cell.angle_gamma   90.00
#
_symmetry.space_group_name_H-M   'P 1'
#
loop_
_entity.id
_entity.type
_entity.pdbx_description
1 polymer ?
#
loop_
_entity_poly.entity_id
_entity_poly.type
_entity_poly.pdbx_seq_one_letter_code
_entity_poly.pdbx_strand_id
1 'polypeptide(L)'
;MSAPSGLRELILYATPTGDLQRQCDAYFEHLNLRGWHTTAQTYPPHITLTGFFWRSPHTHAQVVRSVGEVVEEFGPIEPDAVRIERIGHHDAWVGLEISSQALADLTHRVVGADIYNPDEDAMRPKDWLHLSLAYGDLAGGATLTDLANLAKVLIDPNASAGWEVGLWERLPNGQAVHGANWQRIEMAPR
;
A
#
# COMPACT_ATOMS: atom_id res chain seq x y z
N MET A 1 -8.79 12.37 13.38
CA MET A 1 -9.34 11.54 14.47
C MET A 1 -8.16 11.07 15.29
N SER A 2 -8.11 11.40 16.58
CA SER A 2 -7.03 10.90 17.45
C SER A 2 -7.25 9.41 17.71
N ALA A 3 -6.18 8.62 17.66
CA ALA A 3 -6.21 7.19 17.96
C ALA A 3 -6.85 6.93 19.34
N PRO A 4 -7.80 5.98 19.47
CA PRO A 4 -8.23 5.52 20.78
C PRO A 4 -7.02 4.94 21.54
N SER A 5 -6.90 5.27 22.82
CA SER A 5 -5.71 4.89 23.62
C SER A 5 -5.49 3.38 23.61
N GLY A 6 -4.31 2.94 23.13
CA GLY A 6 -3.89 1.54 23.16
C GLY A 6 -4.29 0.69 21.94
N LEU A 7 -5.03 1.23 20.98
CA LEU A 7 -5.30 0.54 19.71
C LEU A 7 -4.13 0.71 18.73
N ARG A 8 -3.92 -0.30 17.90
CA ARG A 8 -2.91 -0.34 16.82
C ARG A 8 -3.61 -0.11 15.49
N GLU A 9 -3.13 0.87 14.70
CA GLU A 9 -3.65 1.16 13.36
C GLU A 9 -2.97 0.24 12.34
N LEU A 10 -3.77 -0.52 11.61
CA LEU A 10 -3.31 -1.53 10.66
C LEU A 10 -3.84 -1.26 9.27
N ILE A 11 -3.12 -1.77 8.26
CA ILE A 11 -3.52 -1.71 6.85
C ILE A 11 -2.90 -2.84 6.04
N LEU A 12 -3.62 -3.35 5.04
CA LEU A 12 -3.14 -4.37 4.13
C LEU A 12 -2.70 -3.75 2.79
N TYR A 13 -1.49 -4.08 2.36
CA TYR A 13 -0.90 -3.61 1.10
C TYR A 13 -0.45 -4.78 0.22
N ALA A 14 -0.51 -4.58 -1.10
CA ALA A 14 0.29 -5.35 -2.05
C ALA A 14 1.42 -4.46 -2.60
N THR A 15 2.67 -4.86 -2.42
CA THR A 15 3.85 -4.14 -2.92
C THR A 15 4.40 -4.83 -4.16
N PRO A 16 4.73 -4.09 -5.24
CA PRO A 16 5.33 -4.69 -6.41
C PRO A 16 6.74 -5.18 -6.10
N THR A 17 7.20 -6.17 -6.85
CA THR A 17 8.58 -6.62 -6.86
C THR A 17 9.11 -6.68 -8.29
N GLY A 18 10.43 -6.81 -8.46
CA GLY A 18 11.04 -6.88 -9.79
C GLY A 18 11.14 -5.52 -10.48
N ASP A 19 10.78 -5.46 -11.76
CA ASP A 19 11.00 -4.28 -12.61
C ASP A 19 10.17 -3.08 -12.18
N LEU A 20 8.87 -3.27 -11.91
CA LEU A 20 7.99 -2.17 -11.52
C LEU A 20 8.44 -1.50 -10.22
N GLN A 21 8.90 -2.28 -9.24
CA GLN A 21 9.47 -1.75 -8.00
C GLN A 21 10.68 -0.85 -8.28
N ARG A 22 11.64 -1.33 -9.09
CA ARG A 22 12.82 -0.53 -9.47
C ARG A 22 12.45 0.75 -10.21
N GLN A 23 11.44 0.71 -11.06
CA GLN A 23 10.96 1.90 -11.78
C GLN A 23 10.33 2.93 -10.82
N CYS A 24 9.55 2.47 -9.84
CA CYS A 24 8.99 3.34 -8.81
C CYS A 24 10.10 3.93 -7.92
N ASP A 25 11.10 3.14 -7.53
CA ASP A 25 12.25 3.61 -6.76
C ASP A 25 13.04 4.67 -7.53
N ALA A 26 13.32 4.42 -8.82
CA ALA A 26 13.97 5.39 -9.69
C ALA A 26 13.16 6.68 -9.83
N TYR A 27 11.83 6.57 -9.95
CA TYR A 27 10.94 7.73 -9.97
C TYR A 27 11.09 8.56 -8.68
N PHE A 28 11.05 7.94 -7.50
CA PHE A 28 11.20 8.64 -6.22
C PHE A 28 12.61 9.20 -6.01
N GLU A 29 13.65 8.51 -6.46
CA GLU A 29 15.03 9.02 -6.46
C GLU A 29 15.15 10.28 -7.33
N HIS A 30 14.54 10.27 -8.52
CA HIS A 30 14.52 11.42 -9.41
C HIS A 30 13.76 12.63 -8.84
N LEU A 31 12.75 12.42 -8.00
CA LEU A 31 12.10 13.49 -7.25
C LEU A 31 13.07 14.06 -6.21
N ASN A 32 13.71 13.21 -5.41
CA ASN A 32 14.67 13.62 -4.39
C ASN A 32 15.84 14.43 -4.96
N LEU A 33 16.41 14.00 -6.10
CA LEU A 33 17.50 14.72 -6.77
C LEU A 33 17.09 16.12 -7.27
N ARG A 34 15.81 16.34 -7.53
CA ARG A 34 15.25 17.65 -7.92
C ARG A 34 14.77 18.48 -6.73
N GLY A 35 14.87 17.96 -5.51
CA GLY A 35 14.29 18.57 -4.31
C GLY A 35 12.76 18.59 -4.32
N TRP A 36 12.14 17.73 -5.13
CA TRP A 36 10.69 17.60 -5.24
C TRP A 36 10.19 16.58 -4.21
N HIS A 37 9.08 16.91 -3.55
CA HIS A 37 8.51 16.05 -2.52
C HIS A 37 7.02 15.83 -2.73
N THR A 38 6.57 14.61 -2.41
CA THR A 38 5.16 14.22 -2.37
C THR A 38 4.91 13.25 -1.23
N THR A 39 3.66 13.18 -0.75
CA THR A 39 3.29 12.25 0.33
C THR A 39 3.55 10.79 -0.06
N ALA A 40 3.44 10.43 -1.34
CA ALA A 40 3.67 9.07 -1.83
C ALA A 40 5.07 8.53 -1.50
N GLN A 41 6.10 9.38 -1.40
CA GLN A 41 7.47 8.98 -1.06
C GLN A 41 7.65 8.53 0.40
N THR A 42 6.63 8.73 1.25
CA THR A 42 6.69 8.33 2.68
C THR A 42 6.29 6.88 2.91
N TYR A 43 5.97 6.15 1.84
CA TYR A 43 5.58 4.75 1.82
C TYR A 43 6.38 4.01 0.75
N PRO A 44 6.60 2.69 0.89
CA PRO A 44 6.99 1.90 -0.26
C PRO A 44 5.93 2.01 -1.36
N PRO A 45 6.27 1.83 -2.65
CA PRO A 45 5.28 1.68 -3.70
C PRO A 45 4.30 0.55 -3.35
N HIS A 46 2.99 0.81 -3.39
CA HIS A 46 2.00 -0.16 -2.94
C HIS A 46 0.63 0.07 -3.57
N ILE A 47 -0.17 -0.99 -3.56
CA ILE A 47 -1.63 -0.96 -3.74
C ILE A 47 -2.26 -1.09 -2.36
N THR A 48 -3.15 -0.16 -2.03
CA THR A 48 -3.96 -0.29 -0.82
C THR A 48 -5.08 -1.31 -1.01
N LEU A 49 -5.09 -2.36 -0.19
CA LEU A 49 -6.11 -3.43 -0.25
C LEU A 49 -7.26 -3.19 0.74
N THR A 50 -6.98 -2.58 1.90
CA THR A 50 -8.00 -2.26 2.90
C THR A 50 -7.97 -0.78 3.30
N GLY A 51 -9.07 -0.26 3.83
CA GLY A 51 -8.99 0.95 4.67
C GLY A 51 -8.11 0.71 5.90
N PHE A 52 -7.68 1.79 6.56
CA PHE A 52 -7.14 1.67 7.93
C PHE A 52 -8.19 1.06 8.85
N PHE A 53 -7.74 0.22 9.77
CA PHE A 53 -8.55 -0.37 10.82
C PHE A 53 -7.76 -0.46 12.13
N TRP A 54 -8.47 -0.43 13.25
CA TRP A 54 -7.87 -0.45 14.58
C TRP A 54 -8.07 -1.80 15.25
N ARG A 55 -7.02 -2.31 15.90
CA ARG A 55 -7.10 -3.52 16.73
C ARG A 55 -6.60 -3.27 18.14
N SER A 56 -7.29 -3.85 19.12
CA SER A 56 -6.83 -3.85 20.50
C SER A 56 -5.62 -4.78 20.66
N PRO A 57 -4.85 -4.64 21.76
CA PRO A 57 -3.76 -5.57 22.05
C PRO A 57 -4.21 -7.04 22.13
N HIS A 58 -5.49 -7.28 22.46
CA HIS A 58 -6.08 -8.62 22.57
C HIS A 58 -6.35 -9.26 21.20
N THR A 59 -6.86 -8.50 20.24
CA THR A 59 -7.21 -9.01 18.89
C THR A 59 -6.06 -8.89 17.89
N HIS A 60 -5.06 -8.03 18.15
CA HIS A 60 -3.94 -7.79 17.24
C HIS A 60 -3.21 -9.09 16.82
N ALA A 61 -2.76 -9.90 17.77
CA ALA A 61 -2.05 -11.14 17.46
C ALA A 61 -2.91 -12.14 16.68
N GLN A 62 -4.23 -12.14 16.94
CA GLN A 62 -5.18 -12.98 16.23
C GLN A 62 -5.39 -12.51 14.79
N VAL A 63 -5.51 -11.19 14.56
CA VAL A 63 -5.63 -10.64 13.21
C VAL A 63 -4.37 -10.91 12.39
N VAL A 64 -3.18 -10.72 12.98
CA VAL A 64 -1.91 -10.99 12.29
C VAL A 64 -1.84 -12.46 11.84
N ARG A 65 -2.26 -13.38 12.71
CA ARG A 65 -2.31 -14.81 12.38
C ARG A 65 -3.34 -15.10 11.29
N SER A 66 -4.57 -14.64 11.45
CA SER A 66 -5.66 -14.89 10.48
C SER A 66 -5.32 -14.35 9.09
N VAL A 67 -4.81 -13.11 9.02
CA VAL A 67 -4.35 -12.52 7.75
C VAL A 67 -3.21 -13.35 7.15
N GLY A 68 -2.23 -13.76 7.97
CA GLY A 68 -1.13 -14.61 7.53
C GLY A 68 -1.59 -15.94 6.95
N GLU A 69 -2.50 -16.64 7.63
CA GLU A 69 -3.09 -17.91 7.19
C GLU A 69 -3.84 -17.76 5.86
N VAL A 70 -4.65 -16.69 5.71
CA VAL A 70 -5.36 -16.44 4.44
C VAL A 70 -4.39 -16.14 3.30
N VAL A 71 -3.37 -15.31 3.53
CA VAL A 71 -2.37 -14.97 2.50
C VAL A 71 -1.55 -16.21 2.10
N GLU A 72 -1.16 -17.04 3.07
CA GLU A 72 -0.46 -18.30 2.81
C GLU A 72 -1.33 -19.28 2.01
N GLU A 73 -2.60 -19.46 2.41
CA GLU A 73 -3.54 -20.35 1.71
C GLU A 73 -3.88 -19.85 0.30
N PHE A 74 -3.97 -18.54 0.10
CA PHE A 74 -4.22 -17.96 -1.21
C PHE A 74 -3.05 -18.22 -2.18
N GLY A 75 -1.83 -18.28 -1.64
CA GLY A 75 -0.61 -18.50 -2.42
C GLY A 75 -0.12 -17.23 -3.14
N PRO A 76 0.92 -17.37 -3.98
CA PRO A 76 1.50 -16.25 -4.70
C PRO A 76 0.50 -15.64 -5.68
N ILE A 77 0.56 -14.31 -5.83
CA ILE A 77 -0.15 -13.60 -6.89
C ILE A 77 0.66 -13.73 -8.18
N GLU A 78 0.08 -14.37 -9.19
CA GLU A 78 0.70 -14.49 -10.50
C GLU A 78 0.90 -13.10 -11.13
N PRO A 79 2.04 -12.85 -11.81
CA PRO A 79 2.33 -11.53 -12.38
C PRO A 79 1.25 -10.98 -13.33
N ASP A 80 0.59 -11.84 -14.09
CA ASP A 80 -0.47 -11.48 -15.04
C ASP A 80 -1.84 -11.25 -14.38
N ALA A 81 -1.99 -11.62 -13.11
CA ALA A 81 -3.22 -11.40 -12.35
C ALA A 81 -3.41 -9.94 -11.91
N VAL A 82 -2.39 -9.09 -12.06
CA VAL A 82 -2.43 -7.65 -11.77
C VAL A 82 -2.06 -6.86 -13.02
N ARG A 83 -3.04 -6.13 -13.58
CA ARG A 83 -2.84 -5.32 -14.77
C ARG A 83 -2.81 -3.84 -14.41
N ILE A 84 -1.76 -3.14 -14.87
CA ILE A 84 -1.74 -1.67 -14.89
C ILE A 84 -2.50 -1.22 -16.13
N GLU A 85 -3.63 -0.55 -15.95
CA GLU A 85 -4.48 -0.09 -17.05
C GLU A 85 -3.91 1.17 -17.71
N ARG A 86 -3.42 2.10 -16.89
CA ARG A 86 -2.82 3.36 -17.32
C ARG A 86 -2.09 4.07 -16.20
N ILE A 87 -1.23 5.00 -16.59
CA ILE A 87 -0.75 6.07 -15.71
C ILE A 87 -1.86 7.12 -15.61
N GLY A 88 -2.43 7.27 -14.42
CA GLY A 88 -3.48 8.25 -14.12
C GLY A 88 -2.89 9.60 -13.67
N HIS A 89 -3.60 10.67 -14.01
CA HIS A 89 -3.33 12.04 -13.59
C HIS A 89 -4.65 12.81 -13.52
N HIS A 90 -5.18 12.99 -12.31
CA HIS A 90 -6.41 13.74 -12.05
C HIS A 90 -6.50 14.11 -10.56
N ASP A 91 -7.36 15.07 -10.20
CA ASP A 91 -7.80 15.36 -8.82
C ASP A 91 -6.71 15.36 -7.74
N ALA A 92 -5.59 16.03 -8.01
CA ALA A 92 -4.45 16.12 -7.12
C ALA A 92 -3.61 14.83 -6.94
N TRP A 93 -3.71 13.89 -7.89
CA TRP A 93 -3.07 12.58 -7.85
C TRP A 93 -2.39 12.22 -9.18
N VAL A 94 -1.25 11.53 -9.08
CA VAL A 94 -0.55 10.83 -10.17
C VAL A 94 -0.24 9.42 -9.68
N GLY A 95 -0.47 8.42 -10.53
CA GLY A 95 -0.13 7.06 -10.20
C GLY A 95 -0.54 6.06 -11.26
N LEU A 96 -0.65 4.80 -10.86
CA LEU A 96 -1.03 3.68 -11.72
C LEU A 96 -2.42 3.22 -11.33
N GLU A 97 -3.32 3.17 -12.30
CA GLU A 97 -4.63 2.57 -12.12
C GLU A 97 -4.55 1.08 -12.41
N ILE A 98 -5.09 0.27 -11.50
CA ILE A 98 -4.82 -1.17 -11.47
C ILE A 98 -6.13 -1.93 -11.48
N SER A 99 -6.15 -3.02 -12.25
CA SER A 99 -7.22 -4.01 -12.25
C SER A 99 -6.64 -5.36 -11.83
N SER A 100 -7.24 -5.98 -10.80
CA SER A 100 -6.88 -7.34 -10.39
C SER A 100 -8.02 -8.01 -9.66
N GLN A 101 -8.57 -9.08 -10.27
CA GLN A 101 -9.56 -9.92 -9.59
C GLN A 101 -8.90 -10.72 -8.46
N ALA A 102 -7.67 -11.19 -8.65
CA ALA A 102 -6.94 -11.95 -7.63
C ALA A 102 -6.73 -11.14 -6.34
N LEU A 103 -6.34 -9.87 -6.44
CA LEU A 103 -6.20 -9.00 -5.27
C LEU A 103 -7.55 -8.70 -4.61
N ALA A 104 -8.61 -8.51 -5.40
CA ALA A 104 -9.97 -8.32 -4.86
C ALA A 104 -10.46 -9.56 -4.09
N ASP A 105 -10.29 -10.75 -4.66
CA ASP A 105 -10.67 -12.02 -4.04
C ASP A 105 -9.88 -12.28 -2.76
N LEU A 106 -8.56 -12.07 -2.78
CA LEU A 106 -7.72 -12.15 -1.58
C LEU A 106 -8.21 -11.19 -0.51
N THR A 107 -8.45 -9.93 -0.86
CA THR A 107 -8.92 -8.90 0.07
C THR A 107 -10.25 -9.31 0.71
N HIS A 108 -11.19 -9.83 -0.08
CA HIS A 108 -12.47 -10.32 0.43
C HIS A 108 -12.32 -11.52 1.36
N ARG A 109 -11.40 -12.45 1.08
CA ARG A 109 -11.11 -13.56 2.00
C ARG A 109 -10.52 -13.07 3.32
N VAL A 110 -9.59 -12.12 3.26
CA VAL A 110 -8.99 -11.52 4.47
C VAL A 110 -10.06 -10.81 5.30
N VAL A 111 -10.89 -9.98 4.67
CA VAL A 111 -12.01 -9.29 5.34
C VAL A 111 -13.02 -10.30 5.90
N GLY A 112 -13.32 -11.38 5.18
CA GLY A 112 -14.23 -12.43 5.64
C GLY A 112 -13.70 -13.28 6.81
N ALA A 113 -12.38 -13.36 6.96
CA ALA A 113 -11.71 -14.01 8.08
C ALA A 113 -11.50 -13.08 9.29
N ASP A 114 -11.86 -11.80 9.16
CA ASP A 114 -11.82 -10.83 10.25
C ASP A 114 -12.86 -11.17 11.31
N ILE A 115 -12.49 -11.01 12.58
CA ILE A 115 -13.39 -11.29 13.69
C ILE A 115 -14.02 -9.98 14.08
N TYR A 116 -15.33 -9.88 13.84
CA TYR A 116 -16.09 -8.71 14.24
C TYR A 116 -16.00 -8.50 15.75
N ASN A 117 -15.46 -7.35 16.13
CA ASN A 117 -15.50 -6.82 17.48
C ASN A 117 -16.21 -5.46 17.43
N PRO A 118 -17.35 -5.28 18.13
CA PRO A 118 -18.12 -4.03 18.06
C PRO A 118 -17.37 -2.80 18.60
N ASP A 119 -16.31 -2.99 19.39
CA ASP A 119 -15.45 -1.91 19.90
C ASP A 119 -14.27 -1.57 18.96
N GLU A 120 -14.18 -2.23 17.80
CA GLU A 120 -13.11 -2.07 16.81
C GLU A 120 -13.67 -1.76 15.40
N ASP A 121 -12.82 -1.25 14.53
CA ASP A 121 -13.21 -0.97 13.14
C ASP A 121 -13.39 -2.27 12.36
N ALA A 122 -14.49 -2.37 11.60
CA ALA A 122 -14.61 -3.38 10.56
C ALA A 122 -13.51 -3.19 9.51
N MET A 123 -12.86 -4.29 9.11
CA MET A 123 -11.96 -4.25 7.96
C MET A 123 -12.78 -3.99 6.69
N ARG A 124 -12.39 -2.97 5.91
CA ARG A 124 -13.12 -2.56 4.70
C ARG A 124 -12.25 -2.77 3.47
N PRO A 125 -12.72 -3.53 2.45
CA PRO A 125 -11.99 -3.70 1.21
C PRO A 125 -11.91 -2.37 0.44
N LYS A 126 -10.91 -2.24 -0.42
CA LYS A 126 -10.79 -1.14 -1.39
C LYS A 126 -11.27 -1.59 -2.75
N ASP A 127 -12.25 -0.86 -3.29
CA ASP A 127 -12.81 -1.14 -4.61
C ASP A 127 -11.97 -0.53 -5.76
N TRP A 128 -11.31 0.60 -5.49
CA TRP A 128 -10.44 1.28 -6.46
C TRP A 128 -8.97 0.97 -6.20
N LEU A 129 -8.46 -0.04 -6.89
CA LEU A 129 -7.06 -0.43 -6.81
C LEU A 129 -6.18 0.53 -7.62
N HIS A 130 -5.18 1.09 -6.96
CA HIS A 130 -4.22 1.99 -7.57
C HIS A 130 -2.90 1.98 -6.80
N LEU A 131 -1.82 2.35 -7.47
CA LEU A 131 -0.52 2.63 -6.86
C LEU A 131 -0.23 4.12 -7.02
N SER A 132 -0.02 4.80 -5.90
CA SER A 132 0.22 6.25 -5.90
C SER A 132 1.69 6.58 -6.14
N LEU A 133 1.96 7.47 -7.10
CA LEU A 133 3.29 8.03 -7.38
C LEU A 133 3.41 9.48 -6.89
N ALA A 134 2.33 10.23 -6.87
CA ALA A 134 2.29 11.53 -6.21
C ALA A 134 0.88 11.90 -5.77
N TYR A 135 0.76 12.41 -4.55
CA TYR A 135 -0.46 13.02 -4.00
C TYR A 135 -0.14 13.85 -2.75
N GLY A 136 -1.15 14.54 -2.23
CA GLY A 136 -1.04 15.33 -1.01
C GLY A 136 -0.20 16.57 -1.21
N ASP A 137 0.51 16.98 -0.15
CA ASP A 137 1.30 18.20 -0.19
C ASP A 137 2.52 18.01 -1.11
N LEU A 138 2.58 18.85 -2.14
CA LEU A 138 3.72 18.94 -3.05
C LEU A 138 4.66 20.05 -2.59
N ALA A 139 5.95 19.75 -2.49
CA ALA A 139 6.98 20.73 -2.18
C ALA A 139 8.12 20.69 -3.21
N GLY A 140 8.96 21.73 -3.20
CA GLY A 140 10.08 21.85 -4.15
C GLY A 140 9.71 22.47 -5.51
N GLY A 141 8.51 23.04 -5.63
CA GLY A 141 8.08 23.77 -6.83
C GLY A 141 7.58 22.92 -8.00
N ALA A 142 7.50 21.59 -7.83
CA ALA A 142 6.92 20.70 -8.84
C ALA A 142 5.40 20.86 -8.94
N THR A 143 4.88 20.80 -10.15
CA THR A 143 3.44 20.62 -10.41
C THR A 143 3.11 19.14 -10.59
N LEU A 144 1.84 18.76 -10.44
CA LEU A 144 1.40 17.39 -10.79
C LEU A 144 1.66 17.03 -12.24
N THR A 145 1.64 18.02 -13.14
CA THR A 145 1.95 17.79 -14.55
C THR A 145 3.41 17.39 -14.74
N ASP A 146 4.34 18.01 -14.01
CA ASP A 146 5.76 17.63 -14.03
C ASP A 146 5.96 16.19 -13.53
N LEU A 147 5.28 15.85 -12.44
CA LEU A 147 5.30 14.52 -11.83
C LEU A 147 4.71 13.45 -12.78
N ALA A 148 3.57 13.75 -13.41
CA ALA A 148 2.95 12.88 -14.41
C ALA A 148 3.84 12.67 -15.65
N ASN A 149 4.50 13.72 -16.12
CA ASN A 149 5.43 13.63 -17.25
C ASN A 149 6.65 12.78 -16.91
N LEU A 150 7.19 12.91 -15.70
CA LEU A 150 8.27 12.05 -15.24
C LEU A 150 7.83 10.58 -15.13
N ALA A 151 6.64 10.33 -14.59
CA ALA A 151 6.09 8.97 -14.50
C ALA A 151 5.98 8.31 -15.87
N LYS A 152 5.52 9.04 -16.89
CA LYS A 152 5.45 8.56 -18.29
C LYS A 152 6.81 8.22 -18.91
N VAL A 153 7.90 8.79 -18.39
CA VAL A 153 9.27 8.52 -18.86
C VAL A 153 9.86 7.29 -18.17
N LEU A 154 9.58 7.12 -16.88
CA LEU A 154 10.27 6.13 -16.04
C LEU A 154 9.48 4.84 -15.82
N ILE A 155 8.15 4.90 -15.91
CA ILE A 155 7.29 3.74 -15.66
C ILE A 155 6.83 3.14 -16.99
N ASP A 156 7.15 1.87 -17.19
CA ASP A 156 6.55 1.04 -18.24
C ASP A 156 5.35 0.28 -17.64
N PRO A 157 4.10 0.63 -18.00
CA PRO A 157 2.92 -0.06 -17.48
C PRO A 157 2.81 -1.52 -17.93
N ASN A 158 3.62 -1.96 -18.90
CA ASN A 158 3.63 -3.36 -19.36
C ASN A 158 4.76 -4.18 -18.73
N ALA A 159 5.56 -3.59 -17.84
CA ALA A 159 6.61 -4.32 -17.14
C ALA A 159 5.99 -5.44 -16.29
N SER A 160 6.60 -6.62 -16.35
CA SER A 160 6.21 -7.72 -15.47
C SER A 160 6.55 -7.36 -14.02
N ALA A 161 5.61 -7.59 -13.11
CA ALA A 161 5.77 -7.33 -11.69
C ALA A 161 5.32 -8.56 -10.89
N GLY A 162 6.15 -8.99 -9.95
CA GLY A 162 5.67 -9.84 -8.86
C GLY A 162 4.95 -8.99 -7.81
N TRP A 163 4.22 -9.62 -6.90
CA TRP A 163 3.48 -8.92 -5.85
C TRP A 163 3.64 -9.63 -4.52
N GLU A 164 4.00 -8.86 -3.50
CA GLU A 164 4.03 -9.34 -2.11
C GLU A 164 2.93 -8.67 -1.31
N VAL A 165 2.12 -9.47 -0.63
CA VAL A 165 1.09 -8.98 0.27
C VAL A 165 1.67 -8.88 1.69
N GLY A 166 1.34 -7.79 2.38
CA GLY A 166 1.84 -7.53 3.72
C GLY A 166 0.85 -6.75 4.56
N LEU A 167 0.79 -7.10 5.84
CA LEU A 167 0.13 -6.32 6.87
C LEU A 167 1.11 -5.29 7.43
N TRP A 168 0.65 -4.05 7.58
CA TRP A 168 1.45 -2.93 8.06
C TRP A 168 0.81 -2.30 9.28
N GLU A 169 1.64 -1.83 10.21
CA GLU A 169 1.22 -1.12 11.42
C GLU A 169 1.78 0.30 11.43
N ARG A 170 0.95 1.28 11.83
CA ARG A 170 1.43 2.63 12.10
C ARG A 170 2.16 2.67 13.43
N LEU A 171 3.40 3.13 13.41
CA LEU A 171 4.18 3.39 14.61
C LEU A 171 3.70 4.66 15.31
N PRO A 172 3.67 4.68 16.66
CA PRO A 172 3.43 5.89 17.44
C PRO A 172 4.37 7.03 17.04
N ASN A 173 3.89 8.27 17.18
CA ASN A 173 4.69 9.47 16.91
C ASN A 173 6.03 9.42 17.65
N GLY A 174 7.13 9.66 16.92
CA GLY A 174 8.49 9.63 17.48
C GLY A 174 9.15 8.24 17.49
N GLN A 175 8.44 7.19 17.06
CA GLN A 175 9.01 5.85 16.86
C GLN A 175 9.28 5.54 15.39
N ALA A 176 9.38 6.56 14.53
CA ALA A 176 9.69 6.41 13.12
C ALA A 176 10.97 5.58 12.93
N VAL A 177 10.89 4.53 12.12
CA VAL A 177 12.05 3.73 11.72
C VAL A 177 12.46 4.22 10.33
N HIS A 178 13.71 4.71 10.20
CA HIS A 178 14.23 5.29 8.95
C HIS A 178 13.38 6.44 8.37
N GLY A 179 12.68 7.19 9.23
CA GLY A 179 11.80 8.28 8.81
C GLY A 179 10.40 7.84 8.34
N ALA A 180 10.13 6.53 8.32
CA ALA A 180 8.80 6.00 8.07
C ALA A 180 8.07 5.72 9.40
N ASN A 181 6.81 6.15 9.48
CA ASN A 181 5.93 5.85 10.62
C ASN A 181 5.17 4.53 10.43
N TRP A 182 5.68 3.62 9.61
CA TRP A 182 5.02 2.37 9.25
C TRP A 182 6.01 1.23 9.25
N GLN A 183 5.59 0.10 9.82
CA GLN A 183 6.36 -1.14 9.81
C GLN A 183 5.56 -2.27 9.19
N ARG A 184 6.20 -3.08 8.36
CA ARG A 184 5.62 -4.35 7.90
C ARG A 184 5.65 -5.31 9.09
N ILE A 185 4.52 -5.94 9.38
CA ILE A 185 4.42 -6.97 10.40
C ILE A 185 4.83 -8.31 9.77
N GLU A 186 5.70 -9.05 10.45
CA GLU A 186 5.97 -10.44 10.10
C GLU A 186 4.72 -11.27 10.38
N MET A 187 4.09 -11.74 9.31
CA MET A 187 3.03 -12.73 9.38
C MET A 187 3.74 -14.08 9.48
N ALA A 188 3.69 -14.72 10.65
CA ALA A 188 4.51 -15.89 10.94
C ALA A 188 4.38 -16.97 9.85
N PRO A 189 5.49 -17.43 9.23
CA PRO A 189 5.49 -18.71 8.56
C PRO A 189 5.42 -19.81 9.62
N ARG A 190 4.75 -20.92 9.30
CA ARG A 190 4.64 -22.08 10.20
C ARG A 190 5.99 -22.63 10.65
#